data_AF-A0A350DL85-F1
#
_entry.id   AF-A0A350DL85-F1
#
_cell.length_a   1.000
_cell.length_b   1.000
_cell.length_c   1.000
_cell.angle_alpha   90.00
_cell.angle_beta   90.00
_cell.angle_gamma   90.00
#
_symmetry.space_group_name_H-M   'P 1'
#
loop_
_entity.id
_entity.type
_entity.pdbx_description
1 polymer ?
#
loop_
_entity_poly.entity_id
_entity_poly.type
_entity_poly.pdbx_seq_one_letter_code
_entity_poly.pdbx_strand_id
1 'polypeptide(L)' 'MPVSENLPDNPTTNKNQGGVQSLEVGLSVLDVLIDQNKPMMLKDIAQAVQMHPAKCHRYLVS' A
#
# COMPACT_ATOMS: atom_id res chain seq x y z
N MET A 1 -17.38 -4.61 -34.09
CA MET A 1 -17.65 -4.98 -32.69
C MET A 1 -16.64 -4.26 -31.82
N PRO A 2 -17.03 -3.37 -30.91
CA PRO A 2 -16.09 -2.72 -30.00
C PRO A 2 -15.74 -3.66 -28.84
N VAL A 3 -14.47 -3.73 -28.53
CA VAL A 3 -13.88 -4.51 -27.43
C VAL A 3 -14.24 -3.87 -26.09
N SER A 4 -14.97 -4.58 -25.24
CA SER A 4 -15.28 -4.13 -23.87
C SER A 4 -14.05 -4.28 -22.98
N GLU A 5 -13.51 -3.14 -22.56
CA GLU A 5 -13.07 -2.80 -21.20
C GLU A 5 -12.45 -3.93 -20.36
N ASN A 6 -11.13 -4.11 -20.48
CA ASN A 6 -10.37 -4.72 -19.40
C ASN A 6 -10.05 -3.65 -18.35
N LEU A 7 -10.43 -3.97 -17.11
CA LEU A 7 -10.12 -3.27 -15.87
C LEU A 7 -8.66 -2.76 -15.83
N PRO A 8 -8.37 -1.61 -15.20
CA PRO A 8 -7.01 -1.19 -14.96
C PRO A 8 -6.39 -2.10 -13.89
N ASP A 9 -5.69 -3.14 -14.34
CA ASP A 9 -4.86 -3.97 -13.49
C ASP A 9 -3.58 -3.21 -13.12
N ASN A 10 -3.57 -2.77 -11.85
CA ASN A 10 -2.40 -2.68 -10.96
C ASN A 10 -1.25 -1.72 -11.36
N PRO A 11 -1.07 -0.58 -10.65
CA PRO A 11 0.13 0.21 -10.81
C PRO A 11 1.32 -0.51 -10.14
N THR A 12 2.21 -1.01 -11.00
CA THR A 12 3.65 -0.78 -10.88
C THR A 12 4.29 -1.02 -9.51
N THR A 13 4.79 -2.24 -9.26
CA THR A 13 6.08 -2.38 -8.56
C THR A 13 6.89 -3.54 -9.14
N ASN A 14 7.44 -3.30 -10.33
CA ASN A 14 8.60 -4.04 -10.78
C ASN A 14 9.84 -3.28 -10.28
N LYS A 15 10.34 -3.65 -9.11
CA LYS A 15 11.71 -3.36 -8.66
C LYS A 15 12.19 -4.52 -7.79
N ASN A 16 12.55 -5.60 -8.47
CA ASN A 16 13.22 -6.74 -7.88
C ASN A 16 14.72 -6.38 -7.74
N GLN A 17 15.06 -5.64 -6.69
CA GLN A 17 16.45 -5.35 -6.29
C GLN A 17 16.63 -5.79 -4.84
N GLY A 18 16.90 -7.08 -4.62
CA GLY A 18 17.54 -7.63 -3.40
C GLY A 18 16.84 -7.51 -2.03
N GLY A 19 15.76 -6.74 -1.90
CA GLY A 19 15.10 -6.45 -0.63
C GLY A 19 13.71 -7.10 -0.47
N VAL A 20 13.35 -7.41 0.78
CA VAL A 20 12.01 -7.87 1.14
C VAL A 20 11.07 -6.66 1.10
N GLN A 21 10.43 -6.40 -0.05
CA GLN A 21 9.52 -5.26 -0.25
C GLN A 21 8.38 -5.20 0.78
N SER A 22 7.94 -6.34 1.32
CA SER A 22 6.94 -6.38 2.39
C SER A 22 7.42 -5.70 3.68
N LEU A 23 8.72 -5.78 3.99
CA LEU A 23 9.30 -5.12 5.16
C LEU A 23 9.36 -3.60 4.96
N GLU A 24 9.81 -3.14 3.79
CA GLU A 24 9.85 -1.70 3.46
C GLU A 24 8.47 -1.06 3.56
N VAL A 25 7.44 -1.77 3.07
CA VAL A 25 6.05 -1.34 3.18
C VAL A 25 5.57 -1.32 4.64
N GLY A 26 5.84 -2.39 5.41
CA GLY A 26 5.45 -2.44 6.83
C GLY A 26 6.08 -1.32 7.65
N LEU A 27 7.35 -1.02 7.42
CA LEU A 27 8.07 0.09 8.07
C LEU A 27 7.49 1.45 7.68
N SER A 28 7.17 1.66 6.40
CA SER A 28 6.54 2.91 5.95
C SER A 28 5.18 3.15 6.63
N VAL A 29 4.39 2.10 6.82
CA VAL A 29 3.10 2.18 7.54
C VAL A 29 3.33 2.48 9.02
N LEU A 30 4.34 1.85 9.64
CA LEU A 30 4.72 2.09 11.02
C LEU A 30 5.19 3.54 11.24
N ASP A 31 6.02 4.08 10.35
CA ASP A 31 6.52 5.46 10.41
C ASP A 31 5.37 6.47 10.39
N VAL A 32 4.38 6.27 9.52
CA VAL A 32 3.17 7.11 9.44
C VAL A 32 2.36 7.06 10.74
N LEU A 33 2.25 5.90 11.38
CA LEU A 33 1.57 5.76 12.66
C LEU A 33 2.33 6.43 13.80
N ILE A 34 3.66 6.34 13.79
CA ILE A 34 4.53 7.01 14.77
C ILE A 34 4.41 8.53 14.64
N ASP A 35 4.48 9.06 13.40
CA ASP A 35 4.41 10.49 13.10
C ASP A 35 3.09 11.11 13.55
N GLN A 36 1.97 10.43 13.30
CA GLN A 36 0.64 10.94 13.68
C GLN A 36 0.31 10.72 15.17
N ASN A 37 0.95 9.76 15.82
CA ASN A 37 0.79 9.41 17.25
C ASN A 37 -0.67 9.21 17.70
N LYS A 38 -1.57 8.84 16.80
CA LYS A 38 -3.01 8.71 17.05
C LYS A 38 -3.64 7.64 16.17
N PRO A 39 -4.82 7.10 16.54
CA PRO A 39 -5.58 6.22 15.67
C PRO A 39 -5.91 6.92 14.35
N MET A 40 -5.58 6.29 13.24
CA MET A 40 -5.75 6.84 11.90
C MET A 40 -6.66 5.93 11.07
N MET A 41 -7.47 6.49 10.18
CA MET A 41 -8.30 5.65 9.32
C MET A 41 -7.40 4.92 8.31
N LEU A 42 -7.76 3.68 7.99
CA LEU A 42 -7.02 2.86 7.01
C LEU A 42 -6.79 3.60 5.68
N LYS A 43 -7.78 4.39 5.24
CA LYS A 43 -7.69 5.21 4.02
C LYS A 43 -6.62 6.31 4.12
N ASP A 44 -6.42 6.89 5.29
CA ASP A 44 -5.47 7.99 5.50
C ASP A 44 -4.05 7.42 5.55
N ILE A 45 -3.88 6.26 6.21
CA ILE A 45 -2.64 5.49 6.19
C ILE A 45 -2.29 5.10 4.75
N ALA A 46 -3.26 4.53 4.03
CA ALA A 46 -3.09 4.11 2.65
C ALA A 46 -2.71 5.28 1.73
N GLN A 47 -3.31 6.45 1.94
CA GLN A 47 -2.95 7.67 1.22
C GLN A 47 -1.53 8.15 1.58
N ALA A 48 -1.15 8.08 2.86
CA ALA A 48 0.17 8.50 3.34
C ALA A 48 1.30 7.62 2.79
N VAL A 49 1.10 6.31 2.67
CA VAL A 49 2.07 5.39 2.04
C VAL A 49 1.84 5.17 0.54
N GLN A 50 0.97 5.98 -0.09
CA GLN A 50 0.64 5.93 -1.53
C GLN A 50 0.25 4.52 -2.01
N MET A 51 -0.56 3.82 -1.23
CA MET A 51 -0.93 2.42 -1.43
C MET A 51 -2.44 2.21 -1.46
N HIS A 52 -2.90 1.13 -2.11
CA HIS A 52 -4.30 0.76 -2.05
C HIS A 52 -4.73 0.33 -0.62
N PRO A 53 -5.90 0.76 -0.11
CA PRO A 53 -6.35 0.44 1.25
C PRO A 53 -6.39 -1.05 1.58
N ALA A 54 -6.82 -1.88 0.62
CA ALA A 54 -6.84 -3.34 0.77
C ALA A 54 -5.45 -3.94 1.00
N LYS A 55 -4.41 -3.38 0.36
CA LYS A 55 -3.03 -3.81 0.50
C LYS A 55 -2.47 -3.36 1.86
N CYS A 56 -2.71 -2.11 2.26
CA CYS A 56 -2.38 -1.63 3.62
C CYS A 56 -3.01 -2.48 4.73
N HIS A 57 -4.29 -2.86 4.59
CA HIS A 57 -4.95 -3.72 5.58
C HIS A 57 -4.21 -5.04 5.76
N ARG A 58 -3.74 -5.65 4.66
CA ARG A 58 -2.97 -6.90 4.71
C ARG A 58 -1.68 -6.74 5.51
N TYR A 59 -1.00 -5.60 5.41
CA TYR A 59 0.23 -5.31 6.16
C TYR A 59 0.00 -4.91 7.62
N LEU A 60 -1.18 -4.37 7.95
CA LEU A 60 -1.54 -4.03 9.33
C LEU A 60 -2.00 -5.24 10.15
N VAL A 61 -2.47 -6.29 9.47
CA VAL A 61 -3.07 -7.49 10.12
C VAL A 61 -2.20 -8.74 9.98
N SER A 62 -1.16 -8.73 9.12
CA SER A 62 -0.16 -9.82 9.04
C SER A 62 0.81 -9.76 10.20
#